data_AF-A0A2E1Q5B3-F1
#
_entry.id   AF-A0A2E1Q5B3-F1
#
_cell.length_a   1.000
_cell.length_b   1.000
_cell.length_c   1.000
_cell.angle_alpha   90.00
_cell.angle_beta   90.00
_cell.angle_gamma   90.00
#
_symmetry.space_group_name_H-M   'P 1'
#
loop_
_entity.id
_entity.type
_entity.pdbx_description
1 polymer ?
#
loop_
_entity_poly.entity_id
_entity_poly.type
_entity_poly.pdbx_seq_one_letter_code
_entity_poly.pdbx_strand_id
1 'polypeptide(L)'
;MAKVKKRKAPQRRKSKPQKEKRPSIPRSVQLKLWVLSGGRCEFRGCNKPLWRDGLTLKEANYSNIAHIISWTPSGPRGDRSKSRRLATNFKNLMLVCSAHNKTIDDPKLVDQYPVSLLTAYKREHEERIKTLCEIQESNQSHILILKGKIGEHTVEIDESEAYQAILPRYPADESGIHIDLTSFSSDSADFWRECVFEIRRILESKLNGRNDNKRIKHLSIFAFAPIPLLIKLGHLLGDKIATDLFQYHRTTQSWGWPESGGTDPAFSFQCLKESESTKEVGLLLSLSGKIHENEVTSFVGENAAIYEISIPNPDPLFIKTADQIFSFRALYWHALSDIRKKHGPDCSIHLFPATPLAISVECGRSILPKVHPKILIYDNDKKHGGFRYIFDLQEASSR
;
A
#
# COMPACT_ATOMS: atom_id res chain seq x y z
N MET A 1 -31.84 64.28 83.43
CA MET A 1 -32.24 63.01 82.79
C MET A 1 -31.59 62.92 81.41
N ALA A 2 -30.51 62.15 81.26
CA ALA A 2 -29.82 61.96 79.97
C ALA A 2 -29.89 60.48 79.56
N LYS A 3 -30.48 60.21 78.38
CA LYS A 3 -30.72 58.86 77.82
C LYS A 3 -29.41 58.25 77.29
N VAL A 4 -29.02 57.11 77.86
CA VAL A 4 -27.90 56.29 77.37
C VAL A 4 -28.34 55.52 76.11
N LYS A 5 -27.74 55.84 74.95
CA LYS A 5 -27.91 55.07 73.70
C LYS A 5 -27.01 53.82 73.72
N LYS A 6 -27.62 52.63 73.77
CA LYS A 6 -26.93 51.35 73.56
C LYS A 6 -26.38 51.26 72.13
N ARG A 7 -25.05 51.13 71.97
CA ARG A 7 -24.39 50.81 70.69
C ARG A 7 -24.62 49.34 70.34
N LYS A 8 -25.19 49.06 69.16
CA LYS A 8 -25.29 47.70 68.59
C LYS A 8 -23.91 47.24 68.10
N ALA A 9 -23.55 45.99 68.39
CA ALA A 9 -22.32 45.35 67.93
C ALA A 9 -22.33 45.18 66.39
N PRO A 10 -21.17 45.23 65.71
CA PRO A 10 -21.11 45.09 64.26
C PRO A 10 -21.32 43.63 63.84
N GLN A 11 -22.27 43.40 62.94
CA GLN A 11 -22.48 42.10 62.29
C GLN A 11 -21.25 41.75 61.43
N ARG A 12 -20.63 40.59 61.70
CA ARG A 12 -19.61 39.99 60.84
C ARG A 12 -20.19 39.72 59.45
N ARG A 13 -19.77 40.51 58.45
CA ARG A 13 -20.02 40.20 57.03
C ARG A 13 -19.33 38.87 56.69
N LYS A 14 -20.11 37.84 56.35
CA LYS A 14 -19.58 36.60 55.76
C LYS A 14 -18.84 36.97 54.47
N SER A 15 -17.55 36.62 54.39
CA SER A 15 -16.76 36.78 53.17
C SER A 15 -17.40 35.95 52.04
N LYS A 16 -17.54 36.56 50.86
CA LYS A 16 -17.98 35.83 49.65
C LYS A 16 -16.95 34.72 49.36
N PRO A 17 -17.37 33.49 49.02
CA PRO A 17 -16.44 32.42 48.67
C PRO A 17 -15.61 32.84 47.45
N GLN A 18 -14.29 32.76 47.60
CA GLN A 18 -13.34 33.07 46.53
C GLN A 18 -13.53 32.03 45.43
N LYS A 19 -13.89 32.45 44.20
CA LYS A 19 -14.04 31.52 43.06
C LYS A 19 -12.72 30.79 42.85
N GLU A 20 -12.72 29.46 42.95
CA GLU A 20 -11.54 28.64 42.70
C GLU A 20 -11.04 28.89 41.27
N LYS A 21 -9.73 29.15 41.13
CA LYS A 21 -9.10 29.34 39.82
C LYS A 21 -8.73 27.98 39.23
N ARG A 22 -9.05 27.76 37.95
CA ARG A 22 -8.63 26.57 37.20
C ARG A 22 -7.10 26.43 37.28
N PRO A 23 -6.57 25.26 37.68
CA PRO A 23 -5.14 25.02 37.66
C PRO A 23 -4.58 25.20 36.25
N SER A 24 -3.46 25.91 36.13
CA SER A 24 -2.73 25.99 34.86
C SER A 24 -2.09 24.63 34.57
N ILE A 25 -2.30 24.12 33.36
CA ILE A 25 -1.69 22.86 32.93
C ILE A 25 -0.22 23.16 32.59
N PRO A 26 0.76 22.47 33.20
CA PRO A 26 2.17 22.71 32.95
C PRO A 26 2.52 22.58 31.47
N ARG A 27 3.44 23.42 30.97
CA ARG A 27 3.83 23.42 29.54
C ARG A 27 4.36 22.05 29.09
N SER A 28 5.10 21.34 29.94
CA SER A 28 5.59 19.98 29.67
C SER A 28 4.45 18.98 29.43
N VAL A 29 3.35 19.09 30.18
CA VAL A 29 2.16 18.25 29.98
C VAL A 29 1.44 18.61 28.69
N GLN A 30 1.33 19.91 28.36
CA GLN A 30 0.74 20.35 27.10
C GLN A 30 1.56 19.84 25.90
N LEU A 31 2.88 19.99 25.93
CA LEU A 31 3.77 19.51 24.86
C LEU A 31 3.66 17.99 24.70
N LYS A 32 3.69 17.24 25.80
CA LYS A 32 3.52 15.79 25.78
C LYS A 32 2.18 15.37 25.13
N LEU A 33 1.11 16.09 25.44
CA LEU A 33 -0.21 15.86 24.86
C LEU A 33 -0.26 16.19 23.36
N TRP A 34 0.41 17.24 22.93
CA TRP A 34 0.55 17.58 21.51
C TRP A 34 1.34 16.52 20.73
N VAL A 35 2.46 16.06 21.28
CA VAL A 35 3.33 15.06 20.64
C VAL A 35 2.61 13.71 20.52
N LEU A 36 2.05 13.20 21.63
CA LEU A 36 1.42 11.88 21.64
C LEU A 36 0.09 11.81 20.88
N SER A 37 -0.57 12.95 20.67
CA SER A 37 -1.75 13.04 19.81
C SER A 37 -1.43 13.29 18.32
N GLY A 38 -0.14 13.49 17.97
CA GLY A 38 0.27 13.88 16.62
C GLY A 38 -0.31 15.24 16.18
N GLY A 39 -0.63 16.11 17.13
CA GLY A 39 -1.30 17.39 16.88
C GLY A 39 -2.71 17.27 16.30
N ARG A 40 -3.39 16.14 16.56
CA ARG A 40 -4.73 15.82 16.04
C ARG A 40 -5.73 15.61 17.16
N CYS A 41 -7.00 15.83 16.87
CA CYS A 41 -8.09 15.60 17.81
C CYS A 41 -8.18 14.11 18.22
N GLU A 42 -8.03 13.82 19.51
CA GLU A 42 -8.06 12.47 20.11
C GLU A 42 -9.47 11.88 20.25
N PHE A 43 -10.52 12.65 19.91
CA PHE A 43 -11.89 12.13 19.90
C PHE A 43 -12.05 11.08 18.79
N ARG A 44 -12.57 9.90 19.15
CA ARG A 44 -12.72 8.75 18.23
C ARG A 44 -13.48 9.16 16.97
N GLY A 45 -12.92 8.85 15.79
CA GLY A 45 -13.49 9.18 14.48
C GLY A 45 -13.22 10.60 13.96
N CYS A 46 -12.52 11.47 14.71
CA CYS A 46 -12.27 12.84 14.27
C CYS A 46 -10.94 13.04 13.51
N ASN A 47 -9.80 12.81 14.17
CA ASN A 47 -8.44 12.95 13.61
C ASN A 47 -8.11 14.32 12.95
N LYS A 48 -8.91 15.37 13.16
CA LYS A 48 -8.68 16.71 12.57
C LYS A 48 -7.34 17.29 13.03
N PRO A 49 -6.55 17.93 12.14
CA PRO A 49 -5.36 18.68 12.55
C PRO A 49 -5.79 19.87 13.42
N LEU A 50 -5.04 20.15 14.48
CA LEU A 50 -5.34 21.22 15.44
C LEU A 50 -4.38 22.42 15.33
N TRP A 51 -3.40 22.37 14.43
CA TRP A 51 -2.42 23.42 14.16
C TRP A 51 -2.73 24.24 12.90
N ARG A 52 -3.75 23.84 12.13
CA ARG A 52 -4.25 24.57 10.97
C ARG A 52 -5.75 24.39 10.81
N ASP A 53 -6.40 25.39 10.24
CA ASP A 53 -7.80 25.28 9.84
C ASP A 53 -7.94 24.39 8.60
N GLY A 54 -8.98 23.56 8.56
CA GLY A 54 -9.16 22.57 7.50
C GLY A 54 -9.66 23.15 6.17
N LEU A 55 -10.29 24.32 6.19
CA LEU A 55 -10.89 24.95 4.99
C LEU A 55 -10.02 26.09 4.47
N THR A 56 -9.57 26.97 5.36
CA THR A 56 -8.78 28.16 5.04
C THR A 56 -7.28 27.92 5.03
N LEU A 57 -6.82 26.76 5.52
CA LEU A 57 -5.41 26.38 5.69
C LEU A 57 -4.60 27.31 6.60
N LYS A 58 -5.26 28.27 7.27
CA LYS A 58 -4.60 29.21 8.18
C LYS A 58 -3.99 28.46 9.36
N GLU A 59 -2.71 28.72 9.61
CA GLU A 59 -2.01 28.18 10.77
C GLU A 59 -2.35 28.95 12.05
N ALA A 60 -2.82 28.23 13.06
CA ALA A 60 -3.04 28.73 14.41
C ALA A 60 -3.29 27.55 15.37
N ASN A 61 -3.32 27.81 16.67
CA ASN A 61 -3.70 26.80 17.65
C ASN A 61 -5.24 26.69 17.75
N TYR A 62 -5.81 25.66 17.14
CA TYR A 62 -7.23 25.32 17.20
C TYR A 62 -7.54 24.20 18.21
N SER A 63 -6.56 23.82 19.03
CA SER A 63 -6.73 22.79 20.06
C SER A 63 -7.42 23.32 21.31
N ASN A 64 -8.05 22.40 22.03
CA ASN A 64 -8.50 22.56 23.40
C ASN A 64 -7.96 21.38 24.21
N ILE A 65 -7.71 21.62 25.50
CA ILE A 65 -7.35 20.56 26.43
C ILE A 65 -8.57 20.27 27.31
N ALA A 66 -9.28 19.21 26.96
CA ALA A 66 -10.46 18.73 27.65
C ALA A 66 -10.06 17.82 28.83
N HIS A 67 -10.86 17.88 29.89
CA HIS A 67 -10.71 17.02 31.06
C HIS A 67 -11.62 15.80 30.92
N ILE A 68 -11.06 14.59 31.07
CA ILE A 68 -11.87 13.36 31.15
C ILE A 68 -12.72 13.39 32.43
N ILE A 69 -12.06 13.61 33.58
CA ILE A 69 -12.66 13.95 34.88
C ILE A 69 -12.45 15.45 35.11
N SER A 70 -13.54 16.21 35.27
CA SER A 70 -13.47 17.66 35.49
C SER A 70 -12.52 18.03 36.64
N TRP A 71 -11.80 19.16 36.50
CA TRP A 71 -10.97 19.71 37.56
C TRP A 71 -11.76 20.20 38.79
N THR A 72 -13.09 20.33 38.66
CA THR A 72 -14.02 20.63 39.76
C THR A 72 -14.92 19.43 40.06
N PRO A 73 -15.26 19.15 41.34
CA PRO A 73 -16.19 18.08 41.68
C PRO A 73 -17.61 18.25 41.12
N SER A 74 -18.04 19.48 40.85
CA SER A 74 -19.37 19.80 40.32
C SER A 74 -19.43 19.83 38.78
N GLY A 75 -18.30 19.67 38.10
CA GLY A 75 -18.25 19.69 36.65
C GLY A 75 -18.59 18.32 36.02
N PRO A 76 -18.65 18.24 34.69
CA PRO A 76 -18.86 16.99 33.96
C PRO A 76 -17.89 15.88 34.43
N ARG A 77 -18.45 14.74 34.86
CA ARG A 77 -17.71 13.59 35.43
C ARG A 77 -16.79 13.97 36.62
N GLY A 78 -17.08 15.07 37.31
CA GLY A 78 -16.33 15.54 38.47
C GLY A 78 -16.42 14.55 39.64
N ASP A 79 -15.35 14.48 40.44
CA ASP A 79 -15.23 13.57 41.57
C ASP A 79 -14.53 14.29 42.72
N ARG A 80 -15.10 14.21 43.93
CA ARG A 80 -14.61 14.93 45.12
C ARG A 80 -13.15 14.62 45.46
N SER A 81 -12.70 13.39 45.20
CA SER A 81 -11.35 12.93 45.50
C SER A 81 -10.38 13.10 44.32
N LYS A 82 -10.86 12.94 43.08
CA LYS A 82 -10.01 12.88 41.89
C LYS A 82 -9.86 14.22 41.18
N SER A 83 -10.90 15.06 41.16
CA SER A 83 -10.94 16.28 40.34
C SER A 83 -9.72 17.19 40.53
N ARG A 84 -9.39 17.52 41.78
CA ARG A 84 -8.24 18.38 42.08
C ARG A 84 -6.91 17.66 41.85
N ARG A 85 -6.82 16.39 42.21
CA ARG A 85 -5.61 15.55 42.09
C ARG A 85 -5.21 15.30 40.64
N LEU A 86 -6.19 15.16 39.74
CA LEU A 86 -5.99 14.84 38.33
C LEU A 86 -6.10 16.05 37.41
N ALA A 87 -6.33 17.25 37.93
CA ALA A 87 -6.58 18.47 37.15
C ALA A 87 -5.48 18.78 36.12
N THR A 88 -4.22 18.42 36.43
CA THR A 88 -3.06 18.61 35.55
C THR A 88 -2.42 17.29 35.12
N ASN A 89 -3.04 16.14 35.47
CA ASN A 89 -2.49 14.83 35.15
C ASN A 89 -2.70 14.52 33.67
N PHE A 90 -1.62 14.25 32.95
CA PHE A 90 -1.63 13.88 31.54
C PHE A 90 -2.68 12.82 31.17
N LYS A 91 -2.83 11.75 31.97
CA LYS A 91 -3.79 10.66 31.71
C LYS A 91 -5.25 11.11 31.78
N ASN A 92 -5.52 12.27 32.38
CA ASN A 92 -6.85 12.84 32.53
C ASN A 92 -7.16 13.94 31.48
N LEU A 93 -6.25 14.19 30.55
CA LEU A 93 -6.33 15.29 29.58
C LEU A 93 -6.36 14.74 28.15
N MET A 94 -7.24 15.32 27.33
CA MET A 94 -7.34 15.03 25.90
C MET A 94 -7.18 16.29 25.06
N LEU A 95 -6.41 16.22 23.98
CA LEU A 95 -6.30 17.23 22.95
C LEU A 95 -7.45 17.06 21.96
N VAL A 96 -8.32 18.05 21.86
CA VAL A 96 -9.52 17.97 21.04
C VAL A 96 -9.78 19.26 20.29
N CYS A 97 -10.54 19.20 19.20
CA CYS A 97 -11.03 20.40 18.52
C CYS A 97 -12.13 21.08 19.36
N SER A 98 -12.48 22.32 19.00
CA SER A 98 -13.54 23.09 19.70
C SER A 98 -14.89 22.35 19.77
N ALA A 99 -15.29 21.67 18.69
CA ALA A 99 -16.53 20.90 18.65
C ALA A 99 -16.54 19.78 19.71
N HIS A 100 -15.51 18.93 19.73
CA HIS A 100 -15.43 17.82 20.68
C HIS A 100 -15.12 18.28 22.11
N ASN A 101 -14.45 19.43 22.30
CA ASN A 101 -14.36 20.03 23.63
C ASN A 101 -15.74 20.36 24.19
N LYS A 102 -16.62 20.97 23.39
CA LYS A 102 -18.01 21.25 23.79
C LYS A 102 -18.77 19.96 24.08
N THR A 103 -18.61 18.92 23.25
CA THR A 103 -19.24 17.61 23.48
C THR A 103 -18.81 17.00 24.81
N ILE A 104 -17.51 17.02 25.12
CA ILE A 104 -17.00 16.48 26.38
C ILE A 104 -17.52 17.32 27.55
N ASP A 105 -17.45 18.65 27.47
CA ASP A 105 -17.82 19.55 28.57
C ASP A 105 -19.34 19.68 28.77
N ASP A 106 -20.20 19.09 27.93
CA ASP A 106 -21.65 19.13 28.09
C ASP A 106 -22.13 18.18 29.21
N PRO A 107 -22.74 18.69 30.29
CA PRO A 107 -23.29 17.86 31.36
C PRO A 107 -24.36 16.85 30.87
N LYS A 108 -25.10 17.18 29.81
CA LYS A 108 -26.16 16.31 29.26
C LYS A 108 -25.62 15.08 28.54
N LEU A 109 -24.36 15.10 28.15
CA LEU A 109 -23.72 14.02 27.39
C LEU A 109 -22.80 13.14 28.27
N VAL A 110 -22.78 13.38 29.59
CA VAL A 110 -21.93 12.62 30.52
C VAL A 110 -22.17 11.12 30.44
N ASP A 111 -23.43 10.68 30.36
CA ASP A 111 -23.79 9.25 30.30
C ASP A 111 -23.40 8.61 28.98
N GLN A 112 -23.38 9.38 27.88
CA GLN A 112 -22.95 8.92 26.56
C GLN A 112 -21.42 8.88 26.42
N TYR A 113 -20.71 9.72 27.19
CA TYR A 113 -19.25 9.80 27.20
C TYR A 113 -18.69 9.62 28.61
N PRO A 114 -18.83 8.42 29.19
CA PRO A 114 -18.30 8.14 30.52
C PRO A 114 -16.76 8.16 30.53
N VAL A 115 -16.18 8.25 31.72
CA VAL A 115 -14.71 8.30 31.94
C VAL A 115 -13.99 7.16 31.23
N SER A 116 -14.53 5.94 31.30
CA SER A 116 -13.96 4.75 30.66
C SER A 116 -13.86 4.90 29.14
N LEU A 117 -14.91 5.42 28.50
CA LEU A 117 -14.97 5.59 27.05
C LEU A 117 -13.99 6.65 26.56
N LEU A 118 -13.94 7.82 27.21
CA LEU A 118 -12.98 8.88 26.85
C LEU A 118 -11.53 8.45 27.11
N THR A 119 -11.29 7.66 28.15
CA THR A 119 -9.96 7.06 28.40
C THR A 119 -9.58 6.09 27.29
N ALA A 120 -10.54 5.29 26.80
CA ALA A 120 -10.31 4.40 25.66
C ALA A 120 -10.01 5.18 24.37
N TYR A 121 -10.76 6.26 24.09
CA TYR A 121 -10.55 7.11 22.92
C TYR A 121 -9.13 7.68 22.89
N LYS A 122 -8.71 8.23 24.03
CA LYS A 122 -7.33 8.71 24.23
C LYS A 122 -6.31 7.60 23.95
N ARG A 123 -6.45 6.45 24.63
CA ARG A 123 -5.50 5.34 24.54
C ARG A 123 -5.36 4.85 23.10
N GLU A 124 -6.49 4.56 22.42
CA GLU A 124 -6.51 4.08 21.04
C GLU A 124 -5.87 5.07 20.07
N HIS A 125 -6.12 6.38 20.26
CA HIS A 125 -5.52 7.40 19.42
C HIS A 125 -4.01 7.49 19.64
N GLU A 126 -3.55 7.57 20.88
CA GLU A 126 -2.12 7.66 21.21
C GLU A 126 -1.35 6.40 20.81
N GLU A 127 -1.93 5.21 20.99
CA GLU A 127 -1.36 3.94 20.53
C GLU A 127 -1.22 3.93 19.00
N ARG A 128 -2.24 4.38 18.26
CA ARG A 128 -2.17 4.49 16.80
C ARG A 128 -1.09 5.47 16.34
N ILE A 129 -1.00 6.66 16.96
CA ILE A 129 0.06 7.64 16.63
C ILE A 129 1.43 7.05 16.93
N LYS A 130 1.59 6.41 18.09
CA LYS A 130 2.83 5.73 18.47
C LYS A 130 3.23 4.69 17.42
N THR A 131 2.34 3.79 17.02
CA THR A 131 2.62 2.78 15.99
C THR A 131 3.04 3.41 14.66
N LEU A 132 2.36 4.48 14.23
CA LEU A 132 2.73 5.21 13.01
C LEU A 132 4.10 5.90 13.11
N CYS A 133 4.50 6.33 14.32
CA CYS A 133 5.81 6.91 14.56
C CYS A 133 6.92 5.87 14.81
N GLU A 134 6.58 4.58 14.97
CA GLU A 134 7.53 3.47 15.15
C GLU A 134 7.92 2.79 13.82
N ILE A 135 7.43 3.30 12.69
CA ILE A 135 7.80 2.83 11.34
C ILE A 135 9.34 2.90 11.21
N GLN A 136 9.96 1.75 10.98
CA GLN A 136 11.41 1.61 10.89
C GLN A 136 11.94 2.12 9.55
N GLU A 137 13.18 2.60 9.50
CA GLU A 137 13.85 2.98 8.24
C GLU A 137 13.88 1.82 7.23
N SER A 138 13.86 0.57 7.69
CA SER A 138 13.76 -0.62 6.83
C SER A 138 12.44 -0.73 6.06
N ASN A 139 11.42 0.04 6.43
CA ASN A 139 10.14 0.11 5.71
C ASN A 139 10.15 1.13 4.56
N GLN A 140 11.28 1.81 4.31
CA GLN A 140 11.45 2.60 3.10
C GLN A 140 11.35 1.73 1.84
N SER A 141 10.60 2.21 0.85
CA SER A 141 10.46 1.58 -0.45
C SER A 141 10.61 2.61 -1.56
N HIS A 142 11.38 2.28 -2.60
CA HIS A 142 11.36 3.10 -3.82
C HIS A 142 10.18 2.65 -4.67
N ILE A 143 9.36 3.59 -5.07
CA ILE A 143 8.22 3.31 -5.95
C ILE A 143 8.72 3.25 -7.39
N LEU A 144 8.32 2.20 -8.10
CA LEU A 144 8.55 2.05 -9.53
C LEU A 144 7.20 1.99 -10.23
N ILE A 145 6.94 2.96 -11.10
CA ILE A 145 5.74 3.03 -11.91
C ILE A 145 6.13 2.78 -13.36
N LEU A 146 5.54 1.77 -13.99
CA LEU A 146 5.61 1.56 -15.43
C LEU A 146 4.21 1.71 -16.02
N LYS A 147 4.06 2.60 -17.01
CA LYS A 147 2.81 2.77 -17.76
C LYS A 147 3.05 2.63 -19.26
N GLY A 148 2.11 1.98 -19.96
CA GLY A 148 2.11 1.80 -21.40
C GLY A 148 0.68 1.67 -21.93
N LYS A 149 0.51 1.90 -23.24
CA LYS A 149 -0.79 1.78 -23.90
C LYS A 149 -1.24 0.31 -23.98
N ILE A 150 -2.51 0.03 -23.69
CA ILE A 150 -3.14 -1.26 -23.97
C ILE A 150 -4.31 -1.01 -24.92
N GLY A 151 -4.16 -1.45 -26.18
CA GLY A 151 -5.05 -0.99 -27.25
C GLY A 151 -4.97 0.54 -27.38
N GLU A 152 -6.11 1.20 -27.44
CA GLU A 152 -6.20 2.67 -27.52
C GLU A 152 -6.25 3.36 -26.15
N HIS A 153 -6.19 2.60 -25.05
CA HIS A 153 -6.38 3.14 -23.70
C HIS A 153 -5.04 3.44 -23.01
N THR A 154 -4.94 4.64 -22.44
CA THR A 154 -3.90 5.02 -21.49
C THR A 154 -4.43 4.89 -20.07
N VAL A 155 -3.63 4.32 -19.18
CA VAL A 155 -3.92 4.29 -17.75
C VAL A 155 -2.97 5.23 -17.04
N GLU A 156 -3.55 6.18 -16.32
CA GLU A 156 -2.81 7.01 -15.38
C GLU A 156 -2.72 6.29 -14.04
N ILE A 157 -1.54 6.32 -13.44
CA ILE A 157 -1.28 5.80 -12.11
C ILE A 157 -1.02 7.02 -11.23
N ASP A 158 -1.98 7.33 -10.36
CA ASP A 158 -1.84 8.43 -9.41
C ASP A 158 -0.79 8.05 -8.35
N GLU A 159 0.27 8.84 -8.24
CA GLU A 159 1.34 8.60 -7.29
C GLU A 159 0.85 8.66 -5.83
N SER A 160 -0.13 9.51 -5.54
CA SER A 160 -0.74 9.58 -4.22
C SER A 160 -1.46 8.28 -3.85
N GLU A 161 -2.00 7.59 -4.85
CA GLU A 161 -2.60 6.28 -4.67
C GLU A 161 -1.56 5.20 -4.40
N ALA A 162 -0.45 5.21 -5.15
CA ALA A 162 0.69 4.34 -4.87
C ALA A 162 1.21 4.54 -3.43
N TYR A 163 1.29 5.78 -2.96
CA TYR A 163 1.72 6.10 -1.60
C TYR A 163 0.79 5.50 -0.53
N GLN A 164 -0.52 5.48 -0.78
CA GLN A 164 -1.47 4.83 0.13
C GLN A 164 -1.37 3.31 0.07
N ALA A 165 -1.21 2.74 -1.13
CA ALA A 165 -1.18 1.30 -1.34
C ALA A 165 0.04 0.63 -0.68
N ILE A 166 1.18 1.32 -0.58
CA ILE A 166 2.38 0.72 0.01
C ILE A 166 2.38 0.65 1.53
N LEU A 167 1.43 1.28 2.23
CA LEU A 167 1.37 1.25 3.69
C LEU A 167 1.32 -0.21 4.20
N PRO A 168 2.11 -0.58 5.23
CA PRO A 168 2.83 0.29 6.17
C PRO A 168 4.25 0.72 5.73
N ARG A 169 4.67 0.44 4.49
CA ARG A 169 5.87 1.04 3.91
C ARG A 169 5.66 2.51 3.60
N TYR A 170 6.75 3.24 3.39
CA TYR A 170 6.70 4.65 3.01
C TYR A 170 7.71 4.95 1.88
N PRO A 171 7.45 5.97 1.04
CA PRO A 171 8.31 6.30 -0.07
C PRO A 171 9.71 6.69 0.41
N ALA A 172 10.74 6.15 -0.22
CA ALA A 172 12.13 6.50 0.06
C ALA A 172 12.51 7.89 -0.49
N ASP A 173 11.80 8.34 -1.54
CA ASP A 173 11.92 9.67 -2.13
C ASP A 173 10.58 10.09 -2.76
N GLU A 174 10.41 11.39 -3.03
CA GLU A 174 9.19 11.97 -3.62
C GLU A 174 9.10 11.77 -5.15
N SER A 175 10.17 11.32 -5.80
CA SER A 175 10.29 11.33 -7.27
C SER A 175 10.04 9.98 -7.93
N GLY A 176 10.18 8.89 -7.18
CA GLY A 176 10.04 7.53 -7.66
C GLY A 176 10.91 7.20 -8.88
N ILE A 177 10.61 6.05 -9.49
CA ILE A 177 11.16 5.59 -10.76
C ILE A 177 10.00 5.47 -11.73
N HIS A 178 9.87 6.41 -12.67
CA HIS A 178 8.80 6.42 -13.66
C HIS A 178 9.33 5.98 -15.02
N ILE A 179 8.65 4.99 -15.61
CA ILE A 179 8.87 4.49 -16.97
C ILE A 179 7.57 4.72 -17.73
N ASP A 180 7.57 5.74 -18.59
CA ASP A 180 6.42 6.11 -19.41
C ASP A 180 6.63 5.66 -20.85
N LEU A 181 5.87 4.65 -21.27
CA LEU A 181 5.88 4.09 -22.61
C LEU A 181 4.70 4.57 -23.46
N THR A 182 3.89 5.51 -22.96
CA THR A 182 2.67 5.95 -23.67
C THR A 182 2.96 6.80 -24.90
N SER A 183 4.16 7.38 -25.00
CA SER A 183 4.61 8.15 -26.16
C SER A 183 4.99 7.28 -27.36
N PHE A 184 5.27 5.99 -27.16
CA PHE A 184 5.63 5.08 -28.25
C PHE A 184 4.40 4.68 -29.07
N SER A 185 4.58 4.57 -30.39
CA SER A 185 3.52 4.15 -31.31
C SER A 185 3.47 2.63 -31.40
N SER A 186 2.33 2.03 -31.04
CA SER A 186 2.11 0.58 -31.12
C SER A 186 2.13 0.03 -32.55
N ASP A 187 1.96 0.90 -33.55
CA ASP A 187 1.96 0.51 -34.97
C ASP A 187 3.39 0.47 -35.55
N SER A 188 4.39 0.93 -34.80
CA SER A 188 5.79 0.85 -35.21
C SER A 188 6.25 -0.61 -35.24
N ALA A 189 6.93 -1.01 -36.32
CA ALA A 189 7.59 -2.32 -36.40
C ALA A 189 8.64 -2.51 -35.28
N ASP A 190 9.17 -1.41 -34.76
CA ASP A 190 10.20 -1.38 -33.72
C ASP A 190 9.64 -1.14 -32.31
N PHE A 191 8.32 -1.04 -32.15
CA PHE A 191 7.64 -0.69 -30.89
C PHE A 191 8.18 -1.46 -29.68
N TRP A 192 8.26 -2.78 -29.78
CA TRP A 192 8.73 -3.63 -28.70
C TRP A 192 10.21 -3.38 -28.38
N ARG A 193 11.05 -3.20 -29.40
CA ARG A 193 12.48 -2.93 -29.23
C ARG A 193 12.70 -1.59 -28.54
N GLU A 194 12.00 -0.55 -28.97
CA GLU A 194 12.07 0.79 -28.39
C GLU A 194 11.62 0.81 -26.93
N CYS A 195 10.47 0.18 -26.63
CA CYS A 195 9.97 0.07 -25.26
C CYS A 195 10.95 -0.69 -24.35
N VAL A 196 11.49 -1.81 -24.82
CA VAL A 196 12.46 -2.60 -24.05
C VAL A 196 13.76 -1.82 -23.82
N PHE A 197 14.23 -1.08 -24.82
CA PHE A 197 15.38 -0.20 -24.68
C PHE A 197 15.14 0.87 -23.61
N GLU A 198 13.97 1.50 -23.62
CA GLU A 198 13.63 2.55 -22.66
C GLU A 198 13.51 2.03 -21.22
N ILE A 199 12.85 0.88 -21.02
CA ILE A 199 12.80 0.20 -19.71
C ILE A 199 14.22 -0.04 -19.21
N ARG A 200 15.09 -0.63 -20.04
CA ARG A 200 16.47 -0.93 -19.66
C ARG A 200 17.25 0.33 -19.31
N ARG A 201 17.18 1.36 -20.16
CA ARG A 201 17.88 2.64 -19.97
C ARG A 201 17.53 3.28 -18.62
N ILE A 202 16.25 3.32 -18.27
CA ILE A 202 15.80 3.91 -17.00
C ILE A 202 16.24 3.05 -15.81
N LEU A 203 16.04 1.72 -15.87
CA LEU A 203 16.45 0.83 -14.78
C LEU A 203 17.97 0.88 -14.54
N GLU A 204 18.78 0.86 -15.59
CA GLU A 204 20.24 0.95 -15.46
C GLU A 204 20.66 2.30 -14.85
N SER A 205 20.03 3.40 -15.28
CA SER A 205 20.32 4.72 -14.73
C SER A 205 19.94 4.87 -13.25
N LYS A 206 18.85 4.23 -12.82
CA LYS A 206 18.28 4.41 -11.47
C LYS A 206 18.77 3.36 -10.46
N LEU A 207 18.96 2.12 -10.88
CA LEU A 207 19.32 1.01 -9.99
C LEU A 207 20.83 0.81 -9.86
N ASN A 208 21.64 1.15 -10.88
CA ASN A 208 23.09 0.92 -10.87
C ASN A 208 23.92 2.13 -10.37
N GLY A 209 23.34 2.96 -9.50
CA GLY A 209 24.06 4.06 -8.86
C GLY A 209 25.23 3.54 -8.01
N ARG A 210 26.47 3.79 -8.43
CA ARG A 210 27.72 3.21 -7.91
C ARG A 210 28.11 3.58 -6.46
N ASN A 211 27.25 4.27 -5.70
CA ASN A 211 27.54 4.67 -4.32
C ASN A 211 26.66 3.88 -3.34
N ASP A 212 27.28 3.18 -2.38
CA ASP A 212 26.60 2.33 -1.40
C ASP A 212 25.48 3.04 -0.62
N ASN A 213 25.62 4.36 -0.38
CA ASN A 213 24.61 5.17 0.30
C ASN A 213 23.34 5.47 -0.54
N LYS A 214 23.30 5.08 -1.82
CA LYS A 214 22.12 5.22 -2.71
C LYS A 214 21.57 3.86 -3.17
N ARG A 215 22.04 2.76 -2.59
CA ARG A 215 21.59 1.43 -3.00
C ARG A 215 20.14 1.20 -2.60
N ILE A 216 19.28 1.00 -3.59
CA ILE A 216 17.87 0.66 -3.39
C ILE A 216 17.78 -0.71 -2.72
N LYS A 217 17.17 -0.75 -1.52
CA LYS A 217 17.00 -1.97 -0.72
C LYS A 217 15.65 -2.65 -0.98
N HIS A 218 14.64 -1.88 -1.34
CA HIS A 218 13.28 -2.36 -1.55
C HIS A 218 12.58 -1.58 -2.67
N LEU A 219 11.76 -2.27 -3.46
CA LEU A 219 10.92 -1.72 -4.52
C LEU A 219 9.43 -2.03 -4.29
N SER A 220 8.57 -1.05 -4.53
CA SER A 220 7.12 -1.26 -4.65
C SER A 220 6.72 -0.95 -6.08
N ILE A 221 6.23 -1.95 -6.80
CA ILE A 221 6.06 -1.87 -8.26
C ILE A 221 4.58 -1.80 -8.64
N PHE A 222 4.26 -0.78 -9.41
CA PHE A 222 2.96 -0.53 -10.01
C PHE A 222 3.17 -0.52 -11.53
N ALA A 223 2.68 -1.53 -12.24
CA ALA A 223 2.96 -1.69 -13.65
C ALA A 223 1.68 -1.96 -14.44
N PHE A 224 1.41 -1.12 -15.43
CA PHE A 224 0.25 -1.22 -16.31
C PHE A 224 0.70 -1.01 -17.76
N ALA A 225 0.94 -2.11 -18.47
CA ALA A 225 1.41 -2.12 -19.86
C ALA A 225 1.10 -3.48 -20.51
N PRO A 226 1.33 -3.64 -21.82
CA PRO A 226 1.23 -4.94 -22.49
C PRO A 226 2.05 -6.03 -21.77
N ILE A 227 1.48 -7.24 -21.70
CA ILE A 227 2.02 -8.36 -20.93
C ILE A 227 3.50 -8.66 -21.25
N PRO A 228 3.96 -8.68 -22.51
CA PRO A 228 5.37 -8.91 -22.81
C PRO A 228 6.31 -7.89 -22.16
N LEU A 229 5.94 -6.61 -22.12
CA LEU A 229 6.75 -5.55 -21.51
C LEU A 229 6.79 -5.68 -19.99
N LEU A 230 5.70 -6.14 -19.36
CA LEU A 230 5.68 -6.44 -17.93
C LEU A 230 6.61 -7.62 -17.59
N ILE A 231 6.60 -8.67 -18.41
CA ILE A 231 7.53 -9.80 -18.27
C ILE A 231 8.98 -9.31 -18.46
N LYS A 232 9.25 -8.45 -19.45
CA LYS A 232 10.60 -7.91 -19.64
C LYS A 232 11.05 -7.01 -18.49
N LEU A 233 10.16 -6.16 -17.95
CA LEU A 233 10.42 -5.37 -16.74
C LEU A 233 10.86 -6.29 -15.60
N GLY A 234 10.08 -7.36 -15.34
CA GLY A 234 10.40 -8.32 -14.31
C GLY A 234 11.77 -8.98 -14.51
N HIS A 235 12.07 -9.40 -15.74
CA HIS A 235 13.34 -10.04 -16.06
C HIS A 235 14.55 -9.11 -15.85
N LEU A 236 14.44 -7.84 -16.23
CA LEU A 236 15.51 -6.85 -16.04
C LEU A 236 15.76 -6.53 -14.55
N LEU A 237 14.72 -6.61 -13.72
CA LEU A 237 14.82 -6.44 -12.27
C LEU A 237 15.41 -7.68 -11.57
N GLY A 238 14.98 -8.87 -11.98
CA GLY A 238 15.28 -10.13 -11.31
C GLY A 238 14.78 -10.16 -9.86
N ASP A 239 15.50 -10.89 -9.01
CA ASP A 239 15.17 -11.12 -7.60
C ASP A 239 16.21 -10.57 -6.60
N LYS A 240 17.15 -9.74 -7.08
CA LYS A 240 18.26 -9.19 -6.28
C LYS A 240 17.84 -8.12 -5.27
N ILE A 241 16.76 -7.40 -5.57
CA ILE A 241 16.19 -6.36 -4.72
C ILE A 241 14.87 -6.89 -4.18
N ALA A 242 14.62 -6.73 -2.88
CA ALA A 242 13.33 -7.09 -2.30
C ALA A 242 12.23 -6.27 -2.96
N THR A 243 11.10 -6.90 -3.30
CA THR A 243 10.07 -6.25 -4.10
C THR A 243 8.68 -6.71 -3.68
N ASP A 244 7.79 -5.73 -3.53
CA ASP A 244 6.36 -5.93 -3.46
C ASP A 244 5.74 -5.55 -4.81
N LEU A 245 4.95 -6.46 -5.38
CA LEU A 245 4.21 -6.23 -6.62
C LEU A 245 2.76 -5.89 -6.29
N PHE A 246 2.24 -4.84 -6.93
CA PHE A 246 0.86 -4.41 -6.77
C PHE A 246 0.04 -4.76 -8.01
N GLN A 247 -1.25 -5.01 -7.78
CA GLN A 247 -2.22 -5.31 -8.83
C GLN A 247 -3.24 -4.17 -8.91
N TYR A 248 -3.52 -3.71 -10.13
CA TYR A 248 -4.64 -2.78 -10.33
C TYR A 248 -5.95 -3.55 -10.26
N HIS A 249 -6.80 -3.22 -9.29
CA HIS A 249 -8.10 -3.81 -9.08
C HIS A 249 -9.16 -3.03 -9.87
N ARG A 250 -9.55 -3.57 -11.02
CA ARG A 250 -10.47 -2.90 -11.96
C ARG A 250 -11.84 -2.59 -11.37
N THR A 251 -12.30 -3.39 -10.41
CA THR A 251 -13.61 -3.22 -9.75
C THR A 251 -13.64 -2.00 -8.83
N THR A 252 -12.59 -1.81 -8.03
CA THR A 252 -12.45 -0.66 -7.12
C THR A 252 -11.72 0.51 -7.76
N GLN A 253 -11.21 0.32 -8.99
CA GLN A 253 -10.33 1.24 -9.70
C GLN A 253 -9.13 1.65 -8.84
N SER A 254 -8.59 0.71 -8.07
CA SER A 254 -7.53 1.00 -7.12
C SER A 254 -6.38 0.01 -7.10
N TRP A 255 -5.20 0.47 -6.69
CA TRP A 255 -4.03 -0.35 -6.38
C TRP A 255 -4.01 -0.88 -4.94
N GLY A 256 -4.89 -0.38 -4.07
CA GLY A 256 -5.04 -0.89 -2.71
C GLY A 256 -5.66 -2.29 -2.72
N TRP A 257 -5.09 -3.21 -1.94
CA TRP A 257 -5.64 -4.55 -1.78
C TRP A 257 -7.07 -4.49 -1.23
N PRO A 258 -8.05 -5.18 -1.86
CA PRO A 258 -9.43 -5.20 -1.38
C PRO A 258 -9.53 -5.90 -0.01
N GLU A 259 -10.61 -5.65 0.72
CA GLU A 259 -10.95 -6.49 1.87
C GLU A 259 -11.07 -7.94 1.42
N SER A 260 -10.25 -8.82 2.00
CA SER A 260 -10.21 -10.22 1.61
C SER A 260 -11.45 -10.95 2.11
N GLY A 261 -12.13 -11.61 1.18
CA GLY A 261 -13.27 -12.46 1.45
C GLY A 261 -13.29 -13.63 0.45
N GLY A 262 -13.43 -14.84 0.97
CA GLY A 262 -13.44 -16.08 0.18
C GLY A 262 -12.12 -16.84 0.19
N THR A 263 -12.12 -17.98 -0.49
CA THR A 263 -10.94 -18.84 -0.67
C THR A 263 -10.25 -18.49 -1.98
N ASP A 264 -8.93 -18.27 -1.93
CA ASP A 264 -8.13 -18.06 -3.14
C ASP A 264 -8.14 -19.31 -4.02
N PRO A 265 -8.23 -19.17 -5.37
CA PRO A 265 -8.14 -20.32 -6.25
C PRO A 265 -6.73 -20.92 -6.19
N ALA A 266 -6.66 -22.24 -6.10
CA ALA A 266 -5.38 -22.95 -6.18
C ALA A 266 -4.86 -22.95 -7.62
N PHE A 267 -3.59 -22.62 -7.77
CA PHE A 267 -2.89 -22.82 -9.04
C PHE A 267 -2.60 -24.31 -9.26
N SER A 268 -2.66 -24.74 -10.52
CA SER A 268 -2.33 -26.09 -10.95
C SER A 268 -1.31 -26.05 -12.08
N PHE A 269 -0.47 -27.09 -12.17
CA PHE A 269 0.49 -27.29 -13.26
C PHE A 269 0.26 -28.67 -13.86
N GLN A 270 0.04 -28.74 -15.18
CA GLN A 270 -0.26 -29.99 -15.87
C GLN A 270 0.40 -30.06 -17.25
N CYS A 271 0.67 -31.28 -17.72
CA CYS A 271 1.08 -31.54 -19.10
C CYS A 271 -0.18 -31.87 -19.91
N LEU A 272 -0.48 -31.05 -20.92
CA LEU A 272 -1.64 -31.22 -21.80
C LEU A 272 -1.30 -32.15 -22.97
N LYS A 273 -0.10 -32.00 -23.53
CA LYS A 273 0.42 -32.81 -24.62
C LYS A 273 1.81 -33.30 -24.27
N GLU A 274 1.96 -34.61 -24.15
CA GLU A 274 3.27 -35.22 -23.93
C GLU A 274 4.05 -35.32 -25.24
N SER A 275 5.35 -35.06 -25.15
CA SER A 275 6.32 -35.37 -26.19
C SER A 275 7.66 -35.64 -25.53
N GLU A 276 8.32 -36.74 -25.90
CA GLU A 276 9.62 -37.10 -25.35
C GLU A 276 10.74 -36.43 -26.15
N SER A 277 11.71 -35.85 -25.44
CA SER A 277 12.95 -35.32 -26.03
C SER A 277 12.79 -34.17 -27.04
N THR A 278 11.65 -33.48 -27.05
CA THR A 278 11.48 -32.24 -27.83
C THR A 278 12.37 -31.12 -27.28
N LYS A 279 12.85 -30.24 -28.17
CA LYS A 279 13.51 -29.00 -27.79
C LYS A 279 12.57 -27.80 -27.76
N GLU A 280 11.39 -27.93 -28.35
CA GLU A 280 10.36 -26.89 -28.30
C GLU A 280 9.26 -27.30 -27.32
N VAL A 281 9.01 -26.44 -26.33
CA VAL A 281 8.02 -26.67 -25.27
C VAL A 281 7.07 -25.47 -25.17
N GLY A 282 5.76 -25.71 -25.28
CA GLY A 282 4.74 -24.70 -25.01
C GLY A 282 4.42 -24.62 -23.51
N LEU A 283 4.42 -23.42 -22.94
CA LEU A 283 3.93 -23.15 -21.59
C LEU A 283 2.82 -22.11 -21.64
N LEU A 284 1.60 -22.55 -21.36
CA LEU A 284 0.39 -21.72 -21.33
C LEU A 284 0.16 -21.23 -19.90
N LEU A 285 -0.02 -19.92 -19.73
CA LEU A 285 -0.47 -19.35 -18.45
C LEU A 285 -1.94 -18.95 -18.59
N SER A 286 -2.85 -19.90 -18.34
CA SER A 286 -4.30 -19.74 -18.45
C SER A 286 -4.90 -19.19 -17.15
N LEU A 287 -4.60 -17.93 -16.81
CA LEU A 287 -4.95 -17.34 -15.50
C LEU A 287 -6.03 -16.26 -15.59
N SER A 288 -5.87 -15.29 -16.51
CA SER A 288 -6.88 -14.27 -16.80
C SER A 288 -7.86 -14.67 -17.90
N GLY A 289 -7.65 -15.85 -18.50
CA GLY A 289 -8.45 -16.41 -19.57
C GLY A 289 -7.90 -17.79 -19.96
N LYS A 290 -8.76 -18.67 -20.48
CA LYS A 290 -8.32 -19.98 -20.96
C LYS A 290 -7.59 -19.82 -22.30
N ILE A 291 -6.45 -20.49 -22.42
CA ILE A 291 -5.74 -20.68 -23.69
C ILE A 291 -5.93 -22.15 -24.09
N HIS A 292 -6.29 -22.39 -25.36
CA HIS A 292 -6.43 -23.74 -25.89
C HIS A 292 -5.19 -24.18 -26.67
N GLU A 293 -4.90 -25.49 -26.65
CA GLU A 293 -3.70 -26.06 -27.30
C GLU A 293 -3.64 -25.75 -28.80
N ASN A 294 -4.79 -25.82 -29.49
CA ASN A 294 -4.90 -25.54 -30.91
C ASN A 294 -4.54 -24.08 -31.29
N GLU A 295 -4.62 -23.13 -30.35
CA GLU A 295 -4.20 -21.74 -30.58
C GLU A 295 -2.68 -21.60 -30.63
N VAL A 296 -1.94 -22.55 -30.07
CA VAL A 296 -0.48 -22.45 -29.91
C VAL A 296 0.32 -23.47 -30.72
N THR A 297 -0.29 -24.60 -31.12
CA THR A 297 0.40 -25.72 -31.79
C THR A 297 1.17 -25.29 -33.03
N SER A 298 0.66 -24.33 -33.81
CA SER A 298 1.32 -23.83 -35.02
C SER A 298 2.65 -23.12 -34.75
N PHE A 299 2.87 -22.61 -33.54
CA PHE A 299 4.09 -21.90 -33.16
C PHE A 299 5.16 -22.80 -32.56
N VAL A 300 4.74 -23.86 -31.86
CA VAL A 300 5.65 -24.82 -31.19
C VAL A 300 5.93 -26.07 -32.03
N GLY A 301 5.06 -26.36 -33.01
CA GLY A 301 5.14 -27.54 -33.87
C GLY A 301 4.37 -28.74 -33.31
N GLU A 302 4.01 -29.67 -34.20
CA GLU A 302 3.19 -30.84 -33.87
C GLU A 302 3.84 -31.81 -32.88
N ASN A 303 5.16 -31.78 -32.77
CA ASN A 303 5.90 -32.67 -31.87
C ASN A 303 6.31 -31.98 -30.55
N ALA A 304 5.84 -30.77 -30.29
CA ALA A 304 6.13 -30.09 -29.02
C ALA A 304 5.32 -30.66 -27.86
N ALA A 305 5.93 -30.61 -26.67
CA ALA A 305 5.24 -30.86 -25.42
C ALA A 305 4.53 -29.56 -25.02
N ILE A 306 3.30 -29.66 -24.50
CA ILE A 306 2.51 -28.52 -24.05
C ILE A 306 2.18 -28.69 -22.58
N TYR A 307 2.49 -27.66 -21.79
CA TYR A 307 2.18 -27.56 -20.38
C TYR A 307 1.29 -26.36 -20.12
N GLU A 308 0.52 -26.43 -19.05
CA GLU A 308 -0.36 -25.36 -18.62
C GLU A 308 -0.24 -25.11 -17.12
N ILE A 309 -0.14 -23.83 -16.77
CA ILE A 309 -0.47 -23.35 -15.43
C ILE A 309 -1.84 -22.69 -15.50
N SER A 310 -2.77 -23.14 -14.67
CA SER A 310 -4.15 -22.64 -14.66
C SER A 310 -4.75 -22.56 -13.26
N ILE A 311 -5.89 -21.89 -13.18
CA ILE A 311 -6.82 -21.92 -12.04
C ILE A 311 -8.16 -22.51 -12.51
N PRO A 312 -9.02 -23.03 -11.61
CA PRO A 312 -10.28 -23.69 -12.01
C PRO A 312 -11.19 -22.84 -12.89
N ASN A 313 -11.26 -21.53 -12.63
CA ASN A 313 -12.03 -20.58 -13.43
C ASN A 313 -11.12 -19.38 -13.75
N PRO A 314 -10.43 -19.37 -14.90
CA PRO A 314 -9.61 -18.24 -15.32
C PRO A 314 -10.41 -16.95 -15.36
N ASP A 315 -9.95 -15.92 -14.67
CA ASP A 315 -10.66 -14.66 -14.47
C ASP A 315 -9.63 -13.53 -14.32
N PRO A 316 -9.66 -12.43 -15.09
CA PRO A 316 -8.71 -11.33 -14.92
C PRO A 316 -8.74 -10.66 -13.54
N LEU A 317 -9.77 -10.90 -12.70
CA LEU A 317 -9.97 -10.25 -11.40
C LEU A 317 -9.56 -11.12 -10.19
N PHE A 318 -8.98 -12.29 -10.40
CA PHE A 318 -8.76 -13.27 -9.33
C PHE A 318 -7.68 -12.89 -8.30
N ILE A 319 -6.73 -12.02 -8.67
CA ILE A 319 -5.67 -11.55 -7.76
C ILE A 319 -6.24 -10.48 -6.83
N LYS A 320 -6.33 -10.83 -5.55
CA LYS A 320 -6.87 -10.05 -4.44
C LYS A 320 -5.87 -9.87 -3.29
N THR A 321 -4.81 -10.68 -3.25
CA THR A 321 -3.79 -10.64 -2.20
C THR A 321 -2.37 -10.78 -2.76
N ALA A 322 -1.39 -10.30 -1.99
CA ALA A 322 0.03 -10.51 -2.30
C ALA A 322 0.45 -11.99 -2.20
N ASP A 323 -0.19 -12.76 -1.31
CA ASP A 323 0.10 -14.19 -1.09
C ASP A 323 -0.18 -15.05 -2.33
N GLN A 324 -1.15 -14.65 -3.16
CA GLN A 324 -1.43 -15.31 -4.44
C GLN A 324 -0.25 -15.17 -5.42
N ILE A 325 0.42 -14.01 -5.43
CA ILE A 325 1.61 -13.79 -6.27
C ILE A 325 2.75 -14.69 -5.78
N PHE A 326 2.92 -14.82 -4.47
CA PHE A 326 3.92 -15.70 -3.86
C PHE A 326 3.66 -17.18 -4.17
N SER A 327 2.38 -17.59 -4.10
CA SER A 327 1.93 -18.95 -4.43
C SER A 327 2.16 -19.27 -5.91
N PHE A 328 1.85 -18.31 -6.80
CA PHE A 328 2.17 -18.43 -8.22
C PHE A 328 3.67 -18.61 -8.46
N ARG A 329 4.51 -17.76 -7.84
CA ARG A 329 5.98 -17.82 -7.99
C ARG A 329 6.51 -19.22 -7.67
N ALA A 330 6.08 -19.81 -6.55
CA ALA A 330 6.51 -21.13 -6.13
C ALA A 330 6.15 -22.21 -7.17
N LEU A 331 4.92 -22.19 -7.68
CA LEU A 331 4.48 -23.13 -8.71
C LEU A 331 5.20 -22.89 -10.04
N TYR A 332 5.41 -21.63 -10.43
CA TYR A 332 6.07 -21.28 -11.68
C TYR A 332 7.54 -21.77 -11.69
N TRP A 333 8.26 -21.62 -10.58
CA TRP A 333 9.60 -22.20 -10.41
C TRP A 333 9.58 -23.73 -10.54
N HIS A 334 8.61 -24.40 -9.91
CA HIS A 334 8.45 -25.84 -10.05
C HIS A 334 8.23 -26.23 -11.52
N ALA A 335 7.33 -25.54 -12.22
CA ALA A 335 7.02 -25.82 -13.62
C ALA A 335 8.26 -25.68 -14.53
N LEU A 336 9.02 -24.57 -14.39
CA LEU A 336 10.24 -24.36 -15.16
C LEU A 336 11.31 -25.41 -14.86
N SER A 337 11.46 -25.79 -13.59
CA SER A 337 12.41 -26.84 -13.16
C SER A 337 12.04 -28.21 -13.75
N ASP A 338 10.76 -28.56 -13.73
CA ASP A 338 10.25 -29.83 -14.26
C ASP A 338 10.41 -29.92 -15.78
N ILE A 339 10.05 -28.85 -16.49
CA ILE A 339 10.23 -28.75 -17.94
C ILE A 339 11.71 -28.93 -18.28
N ARG A 340 12.60 -28.20 -17.61
CA ARG A 340 14.06 -28.33 -17.82
C ARG A 340 14.56 -29.74 -17.51
N LYS A 341 14.05 -30.38 -16.45
CA LYS A 341 14.44 -31.75 -16.07
C LYS A 341 14.02 -32.76 -17.14
N LYS A 342 12.83 -32.60 -17.73
CA LYS A 342 12.27 -33.53 -18.74
C LYS A 342 12.86 -33.31 -20.14
N HIS A 343 13.08 -32.07 -20.56
CA HIS A 343 13.46 -31.71 -21.94
C HIS A 343 14.93 -31.28 -22.12
N GLY A 344 15.64 -31.13 -21.00
CA GLY A 344 17.05 -30.74 -20.94
C GLY A 344 17.25 -29.22 -20.87
N PRO A 345 18.49 -28.77 -20.60
CA PRO A 345 18.81 -27.34 -20.45
C PRO A 345 18.71 -26.52 -21.73
N ASP A 346 18.89 -27.17 -22.90
CA ASP A 346 18.93 -26.50 -24.20
C ASP A 346 17.56 -26.42 -24.89
N CYS A 347 16.45 -26.73 -24.18
CA CYS A 347 15.12 -26.53 -24.75
C CYS A 347 14.76 -25.03 -24.80
N SER A 348 13.79 -24.69 -25.64
CA SER A 348 13.12 -23.39 -25.66
C SER A 348 11.72 -23.52 -25.10
N ILE A 349 11.37 -22.63 -24.19
CA ILE A 349 10.02 -22.49 -23.65
C ILE A 349 9.33 -21.35 -24.38
N HIS A 350 8.31 -21.69 -25.17
CA HIS A 350 7.39 -20.72 -25.75
C HIS A 350 6.32 -20.38 -24.71
N LEU A 351 6.43 -19.19 -24.13
CA LEU A 351 5.52 -18.71 -23.09
C LEU A 351 4.35 -17.97 -23.72
N PHE A 352 3.14 -18.49 -23.52
CA PHE A 352 1.87 -17.92 -23.98
C PHE A 352 1.09 -17.40 -22.77
N PRO A 353 1.15 -16.09 -22.48
CA PRO A 353 0.59 -15.57 -21.25
C PRO A 353 -0.83 -15.02 -21.42
N ALA A 354 -1.76 -15.49 -20.57
CA ALA A 354 -3.00 -14.80 -20.24
C ALA A 354 -2.99 -14.54 -18.74
N THR A 355 -2.33 -13.45 -18.32
CA THR A 355 -1.98 -13.20 -16.92
C THR A 355 -2.41 -11.82 -16.42
N PRO A 356 -2.75 -11.68 -15.13
CA PRO A 356 -2.84 -10.38 -14.47
C PRO A 356 -1.52 -9.61 -14.52
N LEU A 357 -1.58 -8.29 -14.28
CA LEU A 357 -0.44 -7.39 -14.39
C LEU A 357 0.72 -7.80 -13.48
N ALA A 358 0.43 -8.02 -12.19
CA ALA A 358 1.44 -8.39 -11.21
C ALA A 358 2.09 -9.75 -11.51
N ILE A 359 1.28 -10.74 -11.93
CA ILE A 359 1.76 -12.06 -12.33
C ILE A 359 2.69 -11.98 -13.55
N SER A 360 2.39 -11.09 -14.50
CA SER A 360 3.23 -10.87 -15.69
C SER A 360 4.63 -10.37 -15.30
N VAL A 361 4.71 -9.42 -14.35
CA VAL A 361 6.00 -8.96 -13.81
C VAL A 361 6.71 -10.11 -13.08
N GLU A 362 5.99 -10.87 -12.25
CA GLU A 362 6.58 -11.98 -11.49
C GLU A 362 7.12 -13.10 -12.39
N CYS A 363 6.49 -13.37 -13.54
CA CYS A 363 6.99 -14.30 -14.55
C CYS A 363 8.41 -13.94 -14.98
N GLY A 364 8.67 -12.66 -15.23
CA GLY A 364 9.99 -12.17 -15.60
C GLY A 364 11.00 -12.25 -14.46
N ARG A 365 10.61 -11.77 -13.27
CA ARG A 365 11.47 -11.74 -12.07
C ARG A 365 11.95 -13.12 -11.65
N SER A 366 11.11 -14.12 -11.89
CA SER A 366 11.37 -15.52 -11.55
C SER A 366 12.39 -16.20 -12.46
N ILE A 367 12.87 -15.56 -13.53
CA ILE A 367 13.78 -16.19 -14.48
C ILE A 367 15.23 -16.06 -14.01
N LEU A 368 15.89 -17.21 -13.81
CA LEU A 368 17.30 -17.31 -13.48
C LEU A 368 18.11 -17.54 -14.77
N PRO A 369 18.86 -16.54 -15.29
CA PRO A 369 19.50 -16.62 -16.62
C PRO A 369 20.53 -17.75 -16.79
N LYS A 370 21.08 -18.25 -15.69
CA LYS A 370 22.08 -19.35 -15.71
C LYS A 370 21.48 -20.73 -15.49
N VAL A 371 20.18 -20.81 -15.22
CA VAL A 371 19.50 -22.04 -14.82
C VAL A 371 18.39 -22.39 -15.79
N HIS A 372 17.50 -21.43 -16.07
CA HIS A 372 16.32 -21.68 -16.88
C HIS A 372 16.64 -21.69 -18.38
N PRO A 373 15.96 -22.55 -19.16
CA PRO A 373 16.13 -22.61 -20.61
C PRO A 373 15.72 -21.29 -21.29
N LYS A 374 15.95 -21.19 -22.61
CA LYS A 374 15.53 -20.04 -23.41
C LYS A 374 14.02 -19.82 -23.28
N ILE A 375 13.57 -18.56 -23.16
CA ILE A 375 12.14 -18.24 -23.02
C ILE A 375 11.73 -17.26 -24.12
N LEU A 376 10.84 -17.73 -25.00
CA LEU A 376 10.29 -16.97 -26.12
C LEU A 376 8.93 -16.41 -25.71
N ILE A 377 8.77 -15.09 -25.76
CA ILE A 377 7.56 -14.41 -25.30
C ILE A 377 6.62 -14.16 -26.45
N TYR A 378 5.35 -14.52 -26.22
CA TYR A 378 4.25 -14.28 -27.14
C TYR A 378 3.26 -13.26 -26.58
N ASP A 379 2.57 -12.55 -27.46
CA ASP A 379 1.43 -11.68 -27.12
C ASP A 379 0.19 -12.16 -27.87
N ASN A 380 -0.98 -12.10 -27.23
CA ASN A 380 -2.25 -12.40 -27.90
C ASN A 380 -2.85 -11.12 -28.50
N ASP A 381 -2.60 -10.93 -29.79
CA ASP A 381 -3.02 -9.76 -30.53
C ASP A 381 -4.19 -10.11 -31.46
N LYS A 382 -5.41 -9.81 -30.99
CA LYS A 382 -6.63 -10.05 -31.77
C LYS A 382 -6.66 -9.28 -33.09
N LYS A 383 -5.96 -8.13 -33.22
CA LYS A 383 -5.88 -7.41 -34.49
C LYS A 383 -5.10 -8.22 -35.54
N HIS A 384 -4.22 -9.12 -35.11
CA HIS A 384 -3.37 -9.95 -35.95
C HIS A 384 -3.72 -11.45 -35.93
N GLY A 385 -4.94 -11.80 -35.47
CA GLY A 385 -5.46 -13.16 -35.56
C GLY A 385 -5.01 -14.12 -34.45
N GLY A 386 -4.47 -13.60 -33.33
CA GLY A 386 -4.15 -14.41 -32.16
C GLY A 386 -2.72 -14.20 -31.67
N PHE A 387 -2.07 -15.28 -31.22
CA PHE A 387 -0.72 -15.19 -30.70
C PHE A 387 0.31 -14.79 -31.75
N ARG A 388 1.32 -14.02 -31.32
CA ARG A 388 2.49 -13.68 -32.14
C ARG A 388 3.75 -13.69 -31.29
N TYR A 389 4.85 -14.14 -31.88
CA TYR A 389 6.16 -14.03 -31.25
C TYR A 389 6.57 -12.56 -31.13
N ILE A 390 7.12 -12.19 -29.98
CA ILE A 390 7.54 -10.81 -29.69
C ILE A 390 9.05 -10.71 -29.56
N PHE A 391 9.65 -11.40 -28.58
CA PHE A 391 11.10 -11.43 -28.39
C PHE A 391 11.53 -12.62 -27.54
N ASP A 392 12.83 -12.92 -27.58
CA ASP A 392 13.52 -13.74 -26.60
C ASP A 392 13.72 -12.90 -25.33
N LEU A 393 13.25 -13.43 -24.21
CA LEU A 393 13.33 -12.76 -22.92
C LEU A 393 14.78 -12.51 -22.49
N GLN A 394 15.70 -13.42 -22.83
CA GLN A 394 17.10 -13.38 -22.40
C GLN A 394 18.00 -12.63 -23.40
N GLU A 395 17.51 -12.33 -24.59
CA GLU A 395 18.28 -11.58 -25.57
C GLU A 395 18.52 -10.15 -25.08
N ALA A 396 19.80 -9.77 -25.09
CA ALA A 396 20.21 -8.39 -24.90
C ALA A 396 19.86 -7.65 -26.18
N SER A 397 18.78 -6.86 -26.16
CA SER A 397 18.38 -6.01 -27.29
C SER A 397 19.62 -5.27 -27.77
N SER A 398 20.14 -5.67 -28.93
CA SER A 398 21.35 -5.11 -29.53
C SER A 398 21.13 -3.62 -29.76
N ARG A 399 22.15 -2.83 -29.44
CA ARG A 399 22.15 -1.38 -29.65
C ARG A 399 22.02 -1.02 -31.12
#